data_AF-A0A3Q1ALB3-F1
#
_entry.id   AF-A0A3Q1ALB3-F1
#
_cell.length_a   1.000
_cell.length_b   1.000
_cell.length_c   1.000
_cell.angle_alpha   90.00
_cell.angle_beta   90.00
_cell.angle_gamma   90.00
#
_symmetry.space_group_name_H-M   'P 1'
#
loop_
_entity.id
_entity.type
_entity.pdbx_description
1 polymer ?
#
loop_
_entity_poly.entity_id
_entity_poly.type
_entity_poly.pdbx_seq_one_letter_code
_entity_poly.pdbx_strand_id
1 'polypeptide(L)'
;MKLRLSNPGLDDRILSHQQLDKLEEDEAGDRPKWDNKAQYMLSCVGFCVGLGNVWRFPYLCQSHGGGAFMIPFLILLVLEGIPLLHLEFAIGQRLRAGSMGVWSEIHPYLAGIRIASMCISLTVSLYYNTIIAWIMWYFFNSFQDPLPWSQCPMDASLTGFVSECERSSPVDYFWYRKTLNTPPTIEEDGGLQWWILLCHICAWSVLYICTIRGIETTGKAVYVTSTLPYVVLTIFLIRGLTLKGSLNGIKFLFTPDLTELAKPTTWLDAGAQVFYSFFGGLISFSSYNSVHNNCEQDAVIISIINGLTAVYAATVIYTIIGFRATERFDNCLSGNILALLNAFDMAEGSITDNHYNQVVQRLNETHPEVIQGIDLKTCDLTTFLSEGVEGTGLAFIVFTEAITKMPLSPLWSVLFFIMLFCLGLSSMFGSIEGILVSVQDLKVFPKTLPKEAITGVICALCCLVGLIFVLGSGNYWLSLFDTYGASIALLVVAFCEMISVVYIYGIDRFNNDIKFMIGHRPNFFWKASWRVISPLIVFLILVFYLVTKVSEKLLYKAWDPELEKFPTLEVKLYPHWIYVIIFILAGIPSLAIPFAAIWKCLQKKRRKNQIYELNIY
;
A
#
# COMPACT_ATOMS: atom_id res chain seq x y z
N MET A 1 37.82 4.51 -10.16
CA MET A 1 37.79 3.09 -10.51
C MET A 1 36.64 2.87 -11.49
N LYS A 2 36.89 2.61 -12.79
CA LYS A 2 35.82 2.38 -13.79
C LYS A 2 35.30 0.94 -13.65
N LEU A 3 34.43 0.68 -12.67
CA LEU A 3 33.63 -0.54 -12.61
C LEU A 3 32.55 -0.45 -13.70
N ARG A 4 32.90 -0.73 -14.96
CA ARG A 4 31.94 -0.81 -16.06
C ARG A 4 32.05 -2.18 -16.70
N LEU A 5 30.94 -2.92 -16.75
CA LEU A 5 30.86 -4.16 -17.53
C LEU A 5 30.84 -3.81 -19.02
N SER A 6 31.67 -4.50 -19.81
CA SER A 6 31.67 -4.35 -21.26
C SER A 6 30.37 -4.93 -21.84
N ASN A 7 29.59 -4.10 -22.52
CA ASN A 7 28.29 -4.46 -23.11
C ASN A 7 28.33 -4.25 -24.64
N PRO A 8 28.83 -5.24 -25.41
CA PRO A 8 28.97 -5.12 -26.85
C PRO A 8 27.59 -5.09 -27.55
N GLY A 9 27.49 -4.28 -28.61
CA GLY A 9 26.27 -4.13 -29.41
C GLY A 9 25.14 -3.38 -28.69
N LEU A 10 25.45 -2.57 -27.68
CA LEU A 10 24.46 -1.71 -27.03
C LEU A 10 23.96 -0.61 -27.99
N ASP A 11 24.87 0.01 -28.74
CA ASP A 11 24.55 1.10 -29.68
C ASP A 11 23.65 0.65 -30.84
N ASP A 12 23.68 -0.63 -31.20
CA ASP A 12 22.82 -1.21 -32.24
C ASP A 12 21.41 -1.54 -31.73
N ARG A 13 21.23 -1.67 -30.40
CA ARG A 13 19.96 -2.03 -29.78
C ARG A 13 19.13 -0.79 -29.43
N ILE A 14 19.78 0.24 -28.92
CA ILE A 14 19.10 1.46 -28.47
C ILE A 14 19.09 2.53 -29.55
N LEU A 15 18.06 3.36 -29.55
CA LEU A 15 18.00 4.53 -30.41
C LEU A 15 19.11 5.53 -30.08
N SER A 16 19.78 6.03 -31.11
CA SER A 16 20.70 7.17 -31.01
C SER A 16 19.94 8.48 -30.75
N HIS A 17 20.65 9.51 -30.28
CA HIS A 17 20.03 10.83 -30.00
C HIS A 17 19.36 11.44 -31.23
N GLN A 18 19.99 11.35 -32.41
CA GLN A 18 19.40 11.86 -33.67
C GLN A 18 18.17 11.07 -34.11
N GLN A 19 18.19 9.74 -33.92
CA GLN A 19 17.03 8.91 -34.22
C GLN A 19 15.86 9.19 -33.29
N LEU A 20 16.12 9.54 -32.03
CA LEU A 20 15.09 9.92 -31.06
C LEU A 20 14.36 11.21 -31.47
N ASP A 21 15.10 12.25 -31.85
CA ASP A 21 14.49 13.51 -32.33
C ASP A 21 13.64 13.26 -33.58
N LYS A 22 14.16 12.46 -34.53
CA LYS A 22 13.44 12.10 -35.74
C LYS A 22 12.19 11.26 -35.44
N LEU A 23 12.29 10.30 -34.52
CA LEU A 23 11.14 9.50 -34.09
C LEU A 23 10.07 10.34 -33.41
N GLU A 24 10.44 11.38 -32.65
CA GLU A 24 9.45 12.26 -32.04
C GLU A 24 8.62 13.03 -33.07
N GLU A 25 9.25 13.42 -34.19
CA GLU A 25 8.56 14.02 -35.35
C GLU A 25 7.72 13.00 -36.13
N ASP A 26 8.23 11.77 -36.33
CA ASP A 26 7.58 10.70 -37.11
C ASP A 26 6.46 9.97 -36.33
N GLU A 27 6.58 9.81 -34.99
CA GLU A 27 5.62 9.10 -34.10
C GLU A 27 4.34 9.91 -33.79
N ALA A 28 3.89 10.77 -34.70
CA ALA A 28 2.62 11.49 -34.53
C ALA A 28 1.37 10.59 -34.61
N GLY A 29 1.50 9.31 -35.01
CA GLY A 29 0.36 8.42 -35.29
C GLY A 29 0.26 7.09 -34.52
N ASP A 30 1.36 6.43 -34.15
CA ASP A 30 1.31 5.00 -33.74
C ASP A 30 1.35 4.75 -32.22
N ARG A 31 1.85 5.69 -31.41
CA ARG A 31 1.98 5.54 -29.96
C ARG A 31 1.11 6.57 -29.22
N PRO A 32 0.38 6.18 -28.16
CA PRO A 32 -0.46 7.12 -27.43
C PRO A 32 0.43 8.12 -26.68
N LYS A 33 -0.04 9.38 -26.63
CA LYS A 33 0.64 10.51 -25.96
C LYS A 33 -0.27 11.08 -24.88
N TRP A 34 0.31 11.79 -23.91
CA TRP A 34 -0.46 12.53 -22.93
C TRP A 34 -1.06 13.79 -23.56
N ASP A 35 -2.36 14.06 -23.31
CA ASP A 35 -3.02 15.27 -23.85
C ASP A 35 -2.38 16.55 -23.31
N ASN A 36 -1.95 16.53 -22.05
CA ASN A 36 -1.24 17.64 -21.42
C ASN A 36 -0.36 17.19 -20.24
N LYS A 37 0.49 18.09 -19.76
CA LYS A 37 1.42 17.83 -18.65
C LYS A 37 0.70 17.53 -17.32
N ALA A 38 -0.44 18.17 -17.07
CA ALA A 38 -1.20 17.97 -15.83
C ALA A 38 -1.75 16.54 -15.73
N GLN A 39 -2.21 15.96 -16.84
CA GLN A 39 -2.67 14.59 -16.94
C GLN A 39 -1.57 13.59 -16.55
N TYR A 40 -0.36 13.80 -17.06
CA TYR A 40 0.82 13.00 -16.68
C TYR A 40 1.14 13.13 -15.19
N MET A 41 1.22 14.37 -14.68
CA MET A 41 1.56 14.64 -13.28
C MET A 41 0.52 14.04 -12.32
N LEU A 42 -0.77 14.25 -12.59
CA LEU A 42 -1.87 13.68 -11.80
C LEU A 42 -1.87 12.15 -11.86
N SER A 43 -1.54 11.55 -13.01
CA SER A 43 -1.47 10.08 -13.12
C SER A 43 -0.34 9.50 -12.27
N CYS A 44 0.81 10.16 -12.25
CA CYS A 44 1.93 9.74 -11.40
C CYS A 44 1.65 9.96 -9.92
N VAL A 45 1.05 11.11 -9.55
CA VAL A 45 0.64 11.38 -8.16
C VAL A 45 -0.42 10.39 -7.70
N GLY A 46 -1.46 10.12 -8.50
CA GLY A 46 -2.51 9.16 -8.18
C GLY A 46 -2.00 7.72 -8.10
N PHE A 47 -0.91 7.39 -8.81
CA PHE A 47 -0.26 6.11 -8.66
C PHE A 47 0.52 6.01 -7.34
N CYS A 48 1.35 7.02 -7.02
CA CYS A 48 2.20 7.01 -5.83
C CYS A 48 1.40 7.22 -4.53
N VAL A 49 0.32 7.99 -4.59
CA VAL A 49 -0.59 8.26 -3.48
C VAL A 49 -1.76 7.29 -3.52
N GLY A 50 -1.65 6.24 -2.71
CA GLY A 50 -2.69 5.21 -2.58
C GLY A 50 -3.20 5.02 -1.16
N LEU A 51 -3.90 3.90 -0.95
CA LEU A 51 -4.44 3.47 0.33
C LEU A 51 -3.35 3.32 1.41
N GLY A 52 -2.11 3.00 0.99
CA GLY A 52 -0.95 2.92 1.88
C GLY A 52 -0.66 4.22 2.65
N ASN A 53 -0.92 5.39 2.06
CA ASN A 53 -0.74 6.67 2.74
C ASN A 53 -1.84 6.94 3.80
N VAL A 54 -3.01 6.31 3.65
CA VAL A 54 -4.18 6.56 4.51
C VAL A 54 -4.25 5.60 5.69
N TRP A 55 -3.81 4.35 5.56
CA TRP A 55 -3.79 3.42 6.69
C TRP A 55 -2.45 2.84 7.08
N ARG A 56 -1.55 2.57 6.13
CA ARG A 56 -0.29 1.88 6.44
C ARG A 56 0.69 2.87 7.07
N PHE A 57 0.84 4.03 6.46
CA PHE A 57 1.73 5.06 6.98
C PHE A 57 1.35 5.54 8.40
N PRO A 58 0.08 5.88 8.71
CA PRO A 58 -0.31 6.28 10.07
C PRO A 58 -0.09 5.17 11.10
N TYR A 59 -0.35 3.91 10.72
CA TYR A 59 -0.10 2.74 11.57
C TYR A 59 1.40 2.55 11.84
N LEU A 60 2.24 2.64 10.80
CA LEU A 60 3.71 2.53 10.96
C LEU A 60 4.27 3.67 11.81
N CYS A 61 3.74 4.89 11.68
CA CYS A 61 4.05 5.97 12.61
C CYS A 61 3.72 5.56 14.05
N GLN A 62 2.55 4.95 14.28
CA GLN A 62 2.12 4.55 15.63
C GLN A 62 3.03 3.48 16.25
N SER A 63 3.34 2.44 15.48
CA SER A 63 4.09 1.28 15.97
C SER A 63 5.58 1.56 16.19
N HIS A 64 6.13 2.57 15.52
CA HIS A 64 7.55 2.92 15.55
C HIS A 64 7.83 4.29 16.20
N GLY A 65 7.15 4.59 17.30
CA GLY A 65 7.49 5.74 18.15
C GLY A 65 6.91 7.08 17.70
N GLY A 66 5.76 7.06 17.00
CA GLY A 66 5.02 8.23 16.56
C GLY A 66 5.83 9.08 15.60
N GLY A 67 6.20 10.27 16.07
CA GLY A 67 6.94 11.26 15.29
C GLY A 67 8.37 10.82 14.96
N ALA A 68 8.91 9.85 15.71
CA ALA A 68 10.23 9.29 15.46
C ALA A 68 10.32 8.62 14.07
N PHE A 69 9.30 7.87 13.66
CA PHE A 69 9.24 7.19 12.36
C PHE A 69 9.35 8.14 11.15
N MET A 70 8.89 9.39 11.30
CA MET A 70 8.97 10.39 10.22
C MET A 70 10.43 10.72 9.86
N ILE A 71 11.38 10.58 10.80
CA ILE A 71 12.79 10.89 10.57
C ILE A 71 13.42 9.87 9.60
N PRO A 72 13.42 8.54 9.87
CA PRO A 72 13.85 7.53 8.89
C PRO A 72 13.12 7.64 7.56
N PHE A 73 11.80 7.85 7.58
CA PHE A 73 11.01 7.96 6.36
C PHE A 73 11.48 9.11 5.46
N LEU A 74 11.66 10.32 5.99
CA LEU A 74 12.11 11.47 5.21
C LEU A 74 13.56 11.31 4.70
N ILE A 75 14.43 10.72 5.52
CA ILE A 75 15.82 10.44 5.12
C ILE A 75 15.85 9.45 3.96
N LEU A 76 15.14 8.32 4.07
CA LEU A 76 15.08 7.31 3.01
C LEU A 76 14.34 7.82 1.77
N LEU A 77 13.29 8.63 1.93
CA LEU A 77 12.62 9.29 0.81
C LEU A 77 13.61 10.13 -0.04
N VAL A 78 14.48 10.90 0.61
CA VAL A 78 15.45 11.76 -0.10
C VAL A 78 16.65 10.98 -0.64
N LEU A 79 17.16 10.00 0.10
CA LEU A 79 18.38 9.27 -0.26
C LEU A 79 18.16 8.07 -1.19
N GLU A 80 16.93 7.56 -1.23
CA GLU A 80 16.57 6.33 -1.96
C GLU A 80 15.39 6.57 -2.90
N GLY A 81 14.26 7.05 -2.38
CA GLY A 81 13.04 7.27 -3.17
C GLY A 81 13.23 8.22 -4.34
N ILE A 82 13.69 9.46 -4.07
CA ILE A 82 13.91 10.49 -5.10
C ILE A 82 14.93 10.05 -6.18
N PRO A 83 16.13 9.53 -5.81
CA PRO A 83 17.08 9.00 -6.80
C PRO A 83 16.53 7.86 -7.64
N LEU A 84 15.80 6.92 -7.05
CA LEU A 84 15.23 5.79 -7.79
C LEU A 84 14.15 6.25 -8.77
N LEU A 85 13.23 7.12 -8.32
CA LEU A 85 12.17 7.66 -9.15
C LEU A 85 12.72 8.46 -10.34
N HIS A 86 13.71 9.31 -10.10
CA HIS A 86 14.36 10.07 -11.17
C HIS A 86 15.03 9.14 -12.19
N LEU A 87 15.68 8.07 -11.71
CA LEU A 87 16.30 7.07 -12.58
C LEU A 87 15.25 6.36 -13.46
N GLU A 88 14.13 5.94 -12.89
CA GLU A 88 13.02 5.31 -13.61
C GLU A 88 12.39 6.23 -14.66
N PHE A 89 12.13 7.50 -14.31
CA PHE A 89 11.58 8.46 -15.26
C PHE A 89 12.52 8.72 -16.42
N ALA A 90 13.80 8.96 -16.13
CA ALA A 90 14.80 9.24 -17.15
C ALA A 90 15.03 8.04 -18.08
N ILE A 91 15.08 6.80 -17.56
CA ILE A 91 15.31 5.62 -18.39
C ILE A 91 14.08 5.30 -19.27
N GLY A 92 12.87 5.46 -18.74
CA GLY A 92 11.63 5.26 -19.49
C GLY A 92 11.49 6.24 -20.65
N GLN A 93 11.77 7.52 -20.39
CA GLN A 93 11.75 8.58 -21.41
C GLN A 93 12.85 8.37 -22.47
N ARG A 94 14.06 7.97 -22.06
CA ARG A 94 15.21 7.78 -22.96
C ARG A 94 15.09 6.56 -23.88
N LEU A 95 14.61 5.44 -23.37
CA LEU A 95 14.53 4.20 -24.14
C LEU A 95 13.19 4.01 -24.85
N ARG A 96 12.18 4.86 -24.57
CA ARG A 96 10.87 4.79 -25.20
C ARG A 96 10.28 3.38 -25.12
N ALA A 97 10.44 2.70 -23.98
CA ALA A 97 9.93 1.35 -23.76
C ALA A 97 9.25 1.27 -22.40
N GLY A 98 8.32 0.32 -22.24
CA GLY A 98 7.70 0.07 -20.94
C GLY A 98 8.70 -0.46 -19.91
N SER A 99 8.25 -0.57 -18.66
CA SER A 99 9.04 -1.10 -17.52
C SER A 99 9.70 -2.44 -17.77
N MET A 100 9.21 -3.19 -18.74
CA MET A 100 9.68 -4.52 -19.10
C MET A 100 10.63 -4.56 -20.30
N GLY A 101 10.39 -3.76 -21.35
CA GLY A 101 11.22 -3.70 -22.55
C GLY A 101 12.58 -3.03 -22.30
N VAL A 102 12.62 -2.02 -21.42
CA VAL A 102 13.82 -1.26 -21.03
C VAL A 102 15.01 -2.17 -20.68
N TRP A 103 14.77 -3.18 -19.84
CA TRP A 103 15.84 -4.03 -19.33
C TRP A 103 16.43 -4.95 -20.41
N SER A 104 15.60 -5.45 -21.34
CA SER A 104 16.09 -6.27 -22.45
C SER A 104 16.93 -5.48 -23.46
N GLU A 105 16.62 -4.20 -23.67
CA GLU A 105 17.38 -3.31 -24.55
C GLU A 105 18.77 -3.01 -23.97
N ILE A 106 18.82 -2.71 -22.66
CA ILE A 106 20.09 -2.50 -21.94
C ILE A 106 20.96 -3.75 -22.08
N HIS A 107 20.48 -4.92 -21.64
CA HIS A 107 21.23 -6.16 -21.79
C HIS A 107 20.30 -7.39 -21.79
N PRO A 108 20.42 -8.34 -22.75
CA PRO A 108 19.54 -9.52 -22.82
C PRO A 108 19.50 -10.43 -21.58
N TYR A 109 20.57 -10.43 -20.76
CA TYR A 109 20.63 -11.14 -19.46
C TYR A 109 19.71 -10.54 -18.38
N LEU A 110 19.33 -9.27 -18.50
CA LEU A 110 18.45 -8.58 -17.54
C LEU A 110 16.96 -8.84 -17.78
N ALA A 111 16.64 -9.72 -18.73
CA ALA A 111 15.26 -10.12 -19.02
C ALA A 111 14.54 -10.80 -17.84
N GLY A 112 15.24 -11.12 -16.74
CA GLY A 112 14.61 -11.61 -15.51
C GLY A 112 14.02 -10.51 -14.64
N ILE A 113 14.56 -9.28 -14.67
CA ILE A 113 13.97 -8.11 -13.97
C ILE A 113 12.55 -7.90 -14.47
N ARG A 114 12.38 -7.98 -15.80
CA ARG A 114 11.10 -7.97 -16.49
C ARG A 114 10.07 -8.94 -15.89
N ILE A 115 10.43 -10.23 -15.77
CA ILE A 115 9.51 -11.27 -15.28
C ILE A 115 9.16 -11.00 -13.82
N ALA A 116 10.16 -10.62 -13.01
CA ALA A 116 9.97 -10.30 -11.60
C ALA A 116 8.97 -9.15 -11.42
N SER A 117 9.15 -8.03 -12.13
CA SER A 117 8.27 -6.86 -12.03
C SER A 117 6.83 -7.18 -12.46
N MET A 118 6.63 -8.00 -13.51
CA MET A 118 5.29 -8.46 -13.91
C MET A 118 4.61 -9.31 -12.82
N CYS A 119 5.33 -10.26 -12.23
CA CYS A 119 4.80 -11.10 -11.16
C CYS A 119 4.41 -10.27 -9.92
N ILE A 120 5.22 -9.27 -9.57
CA ILE A 120 4.92 -8.35 -8.47
C ILE A 120 3.66 -7.54 -8.77
N SER A 121 3.60 -6.87 -9.94
CA SER A 121 2.43 -6.08 -10.34
C SER A 121 1.15 -6.92 -10.40
N LEU A 122 1.24 -8.17 -10.85
CA LEU A 122 0.11 -9.11 -10.83
C LEU A 122 -0.33 -9.40 -9.39
N THR A 123 0.61 -9.80 -8.53
CA THR A 123 0.32 -10.14 -7.12
C THR A 123 -0.33 -8.96 -6.39
N VAL A 124 0.23 -7.76 -6.55
CA VAL A 124 -0.32 -6.52 -5.95
C VAL A 124 -1.71 -6.22 -6.48
N SER A 125 -1.92 -6.29 -7.81
CA SER A 125 -3.22 -6.01 -8.42
C SER A 125 -4.33 -6.94 -7.91
N LEU A 126 -4.01 -8.21 -7.62
CA LEU A 126 -4.98 -9.20 -7.18
C LEU A 126 -5.59 -8.84 -5.82
N TYR A 127 -4.76 -8.66 -4.79
CA TYR A 127 -5.28 -8.38 -3.44
C TYR A 127 -5.76 -6.94 -3.29
N TYR A 128 -5.12 -5.98 -3.97
CA TYR A 128 -5.48 -4.57 -3.85
C TYR A 128 -6.88 -4.30 -4.45
N ASN A 129 -7.27 -5.00 -5.52
CA ASN A 129 -8.63 -4.89 -6.04
C ASN A 129 -9.69 -5.52 -5.13
N THR A 130 -9.34 -6.55 -4.34
CA THR A 130 -10.24 -7.07 -3.29
C THR A 130 -10.49 -6.04 -2.21
N ILE A 131 -9.48 -5.26 -1.82
CA ILE A 131 -9.66 -4.16 -0.87
C ILE A 131 -10.65 -3.12 -1.43
N ILE A 132 -10.57 -2.79 -2.73
CA ILE A 132 -11.54 -1.92 -3.40
C ILE A 132 -12.95 -2.53 -3.34
N ALA A 133 -13.09 -3.85 -3.51
CA ALA A 133 -14.38 -4.53 -3.37
C ALA A 133 -14.97 -4.38 -1.96
N TRP A 134 -14.15 -4.48 -0.90
CA TRP A 134 -14.59 -4.22 0.48
C TRP A 134 -14.98 -2.75 0.68
N ILE A 135 -14.24 -1.80 0.13
CA ILE A 135 -14.60 -0.38 0.14
C ILE A 135 -15.96 -0.15 -0.54
N MET A 136 -16.20 -0.79 -1.69
CA MET A 136 -17.48 -0.71 -2.39
C MET A 136 -18.63 -1.30 -1.59
N TRP A 137 -18.42 -2.41 -0.89
CA TRP A 137 -19.41 -3.00 0.01
C TRP A 137 -19.86 -2.01 1.08
N TYR A 138 -18.91 -1.33 1.75
CA TYR A 138 -19.23 -0.30 2.74
C TYR A 138 -19.87 0.94 2.11
N PHE A 139 -19.43 1.36 0.93
CA PHE A 139 -20.03 2.47 0.19
C PHE A 139 -21.52 2.20 -0.11
N PHE A 140 -21.88 1.01 -0.62
CA PHE A 140 -23.28 0.66 -0.89
C PHE A 140 -24.13 0.59 0.38
N ASN A 141 -23.55 0.18 1.51
CA ASN A 141 -24.22 0.13 2.81
C ASN A 141 -24.28 1.50 3.53
N SER A 142 -23.73 2.57 2.94
CA SER A 142 -23.69 3.90 3.57
C SER A 142 -24.94 4.77 3.33
N PHE A 143 -25.85 4.37 2.44
CA PHE A 143 -27.02 5.17 2.03
C PHE A 143 -28.27 5.00 2.92
N GLN A 144 -28.09 4.64 4.19
CA GLN A 144 -29.17 4.39 5.13
C GLN A 144 -28.89 5.00 6.50
N ASP A 145 -29.96 5.41 7.19
CA ASP A 145 -29.94 5.92 8.57
C ASP A 145 -30.95 5.11 9.40
N PRO A 146 -30.52 4.33 10.41
CA PRO A 146 -29.17 4.21 10.95
C PRO A 146 -28.19 3.40 10.06
N LEU A 147 -26.89 3.67 10.20
CA LEU A 147 -25.83 2.90 9.55
C LEU A 147 -25.83 1.43 10.05
N PRO A 148 -25.55 0.43 9.19
CA PRO A 148 -25.69 -0.98 9.58
C PRO A 148 -24.67 -1.47 10.61
N TRP A 149 -23.57 -0.75 10.83
CA TRP A 149 -22.57 -1.03 11.87
C TRP A 149 -22.73 -0.15 13.12
N SER A 150 -23.88 0.52 13.29
CA SER A 150 -24.15 1.38 14.46
C SER A 150 -24.69 0.62 15.66
N GLN A 151 -25.40 -0.49 15.46
CA GLN A 151 -26.11 -1.23 16.51
C GLN A 151 -25.95 -2.74 16.33
N CYS A 152 -25.96 -3.46 17.46
CA CYS A 152 -25.95 -4.92 17.43
C CYS A 152 -27.31 -5.47 16.99
N PRO A 153 -27.34 -6.53 16.17
CA PRO A 153 -28.59 -7.21 15.85
C PRO A 153 -29.12 -7.97 17.07
N MET A 154 -30.44 -8.11 17.13
CA MET A 154 -31.11 -8.98 18.10
C MET A 154 -30.89 -10.45 17.73
N ASP A 155 -30.83 -11.31 18.74
CA ASP A 155 -30.78 -12.76 18.57
C ASP A 155 -32.12 -13.31 18.01
N ALA A 156 -32.11 -14.55 17.52
CA ALA A 156 -33.28 -15.20 16.91
C ALA A 156 -34.50 -15.26 17.85
N SER A 157 -34.27 -15.30 19.16
CA SER A 157 -35.30 -15.28 20.20
C SER A 157 -35.90 -13.89 20.46
N LEU A 158 -35.31 -12.81 19.91
CA LEU A 158 -35.65 -11.41 20.16
C LEU A 158 -35.60 -11.00 21.64
N THR A 159 -34.92 -11.78 22.48
CA THR A 159 -34.83 -11.51 23.94
C THR A 159 -33.60 -10.69 24.33
N GLY A 160 -32.56 -10.68 23.49
CA GLY A 160 -31.32 -9.97 23.73
C GLY A 160 -30.52 -9.75 22.44
N PHE A 161 -29.35 -9.13 22.58
CA PHE A 161 -28.42 -8.97 21.47
C PHE A 161 -27.66 -10.26 21.20
N VAL A 162 -27.14 -10.40 19.97
CA VAL A 162 -26.20 -11.48 19.66
C VAL A 162 -24.97 -11.37 20.56
N SER A 163 -24.67 -12.44 21.30
CA SER A 163 -23.61 -12.47 22.32
C SER A 163 -22.21 -12.11 21.79
N GLU A 164 -21.90 -12.52 20.55
CA GLU A 164 -20.65 -12.17 19.85
C GLU A 164 -20.53 -10.65 19.65
N CYS A 165 -21.62 -9.97 19.32
CA CYS A 165 -21.65 -8.53 19.11
C CYS A 165 -21.57 -7.75 20.44
N GLU A 166 -22.25 -8.24 21.48
CA GLU A 166 -22.28 -7.61 22.80
C GLU A 166 -20.90 -7.67 23.51
N ARG A 167 -20.19 -8.80 23.40
CA ARG A 167 -18.84 -8.95 23.97
C ARG A 167 -17.74 -8.20 23.21
N SER A 168 -17.99 -7.83 21.95
CA SER A 168 -17.05 -7.10 21.10
C SER A 168 -17.52 -5.67 20.82
N SER A 169 -17.90 -5.37 19.58
CA SER A 169 -18.52 -4.12 19.20
C SER A 169 -19.39 -4.32 17.95
N PRO A 170 -20.39 -3.44 17.71
CA PRO A 170 -21.20 -3.47 16.49
C PRO A 170 -20.36 -3.39 15.20
N VAL A 171 -19.25 -2.63 15.23
CA VAL A 171 -18.36 -2.46 14.08
C VAL A 171 -17.50 -3.69 13.82
N ASP A 172 -16.97 -4.33 14.88
CA ASP A 172 -16.20 -5.56 14.76
C ASP A 172 -17.09 -6.70 14.23
N TYR A 173 -18.31 -6.81 14.77
CA TYR A 173 -19.29 -7.77 14.32
C TYR A 173 -19.68 -7.55 12.85
N PHE A 174 -19.88 -6.29 12.44
CA PHE A 174 -20.18 -5.99 11.04
C PHE A 174 -19.01 -6.37 10.10
N TRP A 175 -17.77 -6.18 10.52
CA TRP A 175 -16.59 -6.54 9.73
C TRP A 175 -16.38 -8.06 9.67
N TYR A 176 -16.17 -8.71 10.81
CA TYR A 176 -15.77 -10.13 10.84
C TYR A 176 -16.92 -11.08 10.49
N ARG A 177 -18.16 -10.77 10.92
CA ARG A 177 -19.31 -11.68 10.74
C ARG A 177 -20.19 -11.31 9.55
N LYS A 178 -20.58 -10.04 9.40
CA LYS A 178 -21.49 -9.64 8.30
C LYS A 178 -20.79 -9.42 6.97
N THR A 179 -19.60 -8.83 6.98
CA THR A 179 -18.86 -8.52 5.75
C THR A 179 -18.05 -9.72 5.28
N LEU A 180 -17.12 -10.19 6.12
CA LEU A 180 -16.19 -11.26 5.76
C LEU A 180 -16.74 -12.67 6.01
N ASN A 181 -17.58 -12.83 7.04
CA ASN A 181 -18.02 -14.13 7.55
C ASN A 181 -16.82 -15.08 7.81
N THR A 182 -15.89 -14.60 8.64
CA THR A 182 -14.57 -15.23 8.81
C THR A 182 -14.64 -16.47 9.71
N PRO A 183 -13.98 -17.58 9.32
CA PRO A 183 -13.79 -18.75 10.17
C PRO A 183 -12.64 -18.55 11.19
N PRO A 184 -12.57 -19.36 12.26
CA PRO A 184 -11.55 -19.24 13.30
C PRO A 184 -10.14 -19.65 12.83
N THR A 185 -10.03 -20.35 11.70
CA THR A 185 -8.75 -20.84 11.14
C THR A 185 -8.62 -20.52 9.64
N ILE A 186 -7.39 -20.48 9.14
CA ILE A 186 -7.12 -20.27 7.70
C ILE A 186 -7.41 -21.53 6.85
N GLU A 187 -7.39 -22.71 7.47
CA GLU A 187 -7.60 -23.99 6.79
C GLU A 187 -9.08 -24.25 6.47
N GLU A 188 -9.98 -23.61 7.21
CA GLU A 188 -11.39 -23.58 6.90
C GLU A 188 -11.66 -22.50 5.84
N ASP A 189 -12.11 -22.88 4.66
CA ASP A 189 -12.34 -21.92 3.58
C ASP A 189 -13.53 -20.96 3.86
N GLY A 190 -14.51 -21.40 4.66
CA GLY A 190 -15.74 -20.64 4.94
C GLY A 190 -16.70 -20.49 3.75
N GLY A 191 -16.35 -21.06 2.59
CA GLY A 191 -17.13 -20.97 1.35
C GLY A 191 -17.06 -19.60 0.68
N LEU A 192 -17.67 -19.48 -0.50
CA LEU A 192 -17.65 -18.26 -1.30
C LEU A 192 -18.76 -17.30 -0.86
N GLN A 193 -18.39 -16.10 -0.40
CA GLN A 193 -19.35 -15.09 0.07
C GLN A 193 -19.92 -14.32 -1.13
N TRP A 194 -21.18 -14.61 -1.50
CA TRP A 194 -21.77 -14.10 -2.75
C TRP A 194 -21.91 -12.57 -2.80
N TRP A 195 -22.11 -11.90 -1.66
CA TRP A 195 -22.21 -10.43 -1.61
C TRP A 195 -20.86 -9.74 -1.89
N ILE A 196 -19.76 -10.29 -1.37
CA ILE A 196 -18.40 -9.82 -1.69
C ILE A 196 -18.05 -10.18 -3.14
N LEU A 197 -18.49 -11.34 -3.65
CA LEU A 197 -18.30 -11.70 -5.06
C LEU A 197 -18.88 -10.64 -6.00
N LEU A 198 -20.10 -10.18 -5.74
CA LEU A 198 -20.72 -9.12 -6.55
C LEU A 198 -19.91 -7.83 -6.51
N CYS A 199 -19.43 -7.44 -5.32
CA CYS A 199 -18.57 -6.26 -5.18
C CYS A 199 -17.22 -6.44 -5.89
N HIS A 200 -16.63 -7.63 -5.86
CA HIS A 200 -15.37 -7.96 -6.54
C HIS A 200 -15.49 -7.89 -8.06
N ILE A 201 -16.56 -8.48 -8.61
CA ILE A 201 -16.87 -8.38 -10.04
C ILE A 201 -17.12 -6.92 -10.42
N CYS A 202 -17.83 -6.16 -9.58
CA CYS A 202 -18.09 -4.74 -9.83
C CYS A 202 -16.78 -3.93 -9.84
N ALA A 203 -15.90 -4.15 -8.88
CA ALA A 203 -14.59 -3.48 -8.79
C ALA A 203 -13.74 -3.74 -10.05
N TRP A 204 -13.63 -5.01 -10.48
CA TRP A 204 -12.93 -5.36 -11.73
C TRP A 204 -13.60 -4.76 -12.98
N SER A 205 -14.93 -4.67 -13.01
CA SER A 205 -15.66 -4.06 -14.13
C SER A 205 -15.40 -2.57 -14.23
N VAL A 206 -15.43 -1.84 -13.11
CA VAL A 206 -15.11 -0.40 -13.10
C VAL A 206 -13.66 -0.17 -13.51
N LEU A 207 -12.73 -0.96 -12.99
CA LEU A 207 -11.32 -0.90 -13.38
C LEU A 207 -11.14 -1.11 -14.89
N TYR A 208 -11.77 -2.14 -15.46
CA TYR A 208 -11.76 -2.41 -16.90
C TYR A 208 -12.29 -1.22 -17.73
N ILE A 209 -13.43 -0.63 -17.33
CA ILE A 209 -14.02 0.52 -18.03
C ILE A 209 -13.04 1.71 -18.04
N CYS A 210 -12.37 1.98 -16.92
CA CYS A 210 -11.40 3.07 -16.83
C CYS A 210 -10.13 2.83 -17.66
N THR A 211 -9.66 1.58 -17.75
CA THR A 211 -8.41 1.24 -18.45
C THR A 211 -8.60 0.69 -19.86
N ILE A 212 -9.83 0.69 -20.39
CA ILE A 212 -10.19 -0.01 -21.63
C ILE A 212 -9.30 0.33 -22.83
N ARG A 213 -8.90 1.61 -23.01
CA ARG A 213 -7.95 2.04 -24.06
C ARG A 213 -6.56 2.41 -23.53
N GLY A 214 -6.25 2.06 -22.27
CA GLY A 214 -5.02 2.45 -21.58
C GLY A 214 -4.98 3.93 -21.25
N ILE A 215 -3.89 4.63 -21.56
CA ILE A 215 -3.66 6.01 -21.10
C ILE A 215 -4.68 7.05 -21.58
N GLU A 216 -5.33 6.84 -22.73
CA GLU A 216 -6.35 7.77 -23.26
C GLU A 216 -7.62 7.85 -22.40
N THR A 217 -8.07 6.72 -21.86
CA THR A 217 -9.23 6.65 -20.97
C THR A 217 -8.82 6.87 -19.52
N THR A 218 -7.69 6.28 -19.13
CA THR A 218 -7.13 6.40 -17.78
C THR A 218 -6.83 7.85 -17.44
N GLY A 219 -6.19 8.60 -18.34
CA GLY A 219 -5.84 9.99 -18.09
C GLY A 219 -7.06 10.91 -17.87
N LYS A 220 -8.22 10.57 -18.42
CA LYS A 220 -9.48 11.28 -18.15
C LYS A 220 -10.05 10.91 -16.78
N ALA A 221 -10.02 9.63 -16.42
CA ALA A 221 -10.49 9.14 -15.11
C ALA A 221 -9.65 9.73 -13.96
N VAL A 222 -8.33 9.85 -14.16
CA VAL A 222 -7.36 10.37 -13.19
C VAL A 222 -7.69 11.78 -12.69
N TYR A 223 -8.28 12.65 -13.52
CA TYR A 223 -8.68 13.99 -13.07
C TYR A 223 -9.66 13.93 -11.90
N VAL A 224 -10.57 12.97 -11.88
CA VAL A 224 -11.52 12.80 -10.77
C VAL A 224 -10.87 12.00 -9.66
N THR A 225 -10.29 10.84 -9.98
CA THR A 225 -9.78 9.92 -8.97
C THR A 225 -8.59 10.46 -8.18
N SER A 226 -7.81 11.38 -8.76
CA SER A 226 -6.65 11.98 -8.08
C SER A 226 -6.96 13.30 -7.40
N THR A 227 -8.03 14.02 -7.77
CA THR A 227 -8.38 15.32 -7.14
C THR A 227 -9.38 15.16 -5.99
N LEU A 228 -10.39 14.31 -6.16
CA LEU A 228 -11.43 14.08 -5.15
C LEU A 228 -10.83 13.70 -3.79
N PRO A 229 -9.82 12.82 -3.68
CA PRO A 229 -9.26 12.48 -2.38
C PRO A 229 -8.69 13.67 -1.60
N TYR A 230 -8.03 14.61 -2.27
CA TYR A 230 -7.49 15.80 -1.60
C TYR A 230 -8.58 16.73 -1.09
N VAL A 231 -9.67 16.89 -1.87
CA VAL A 231 -10.83 17.67 -1.43
C VAL A 231 -11.46 17.04 -0.20
N VAL A 232 -11.68 15.72 -0.23
CA VAL A 232 -12.31 14.99 0.88
C VAL A 232 -11.41 14.98 2.11
N LEU A 233 -10.10 14.74 1.97
CA LEU A 233 -9.14 14.84 3.09
C LEU A 233 -9.16 16.22 3.74
N THR A 234 -9.29 17.29 2.94
CA THR A 234 -9.40 18.66 3.47
C THR A 234 -10.68 18.87 4.27
N ILE A 235 -11.81 18.33 3.80
CA ILE A 235 -13.08 18.36 4.52
C ILE A 235 -12.95 17.60 5.85
N PHE A 236 -12.34 16.41 5.82
CA PHE A 236 -12.09 15.61 7.03
C PHE A 236 -11.10 16.27 7.99
N LEU A 237 -10.12 17.04 7.51
CA LEU A 237 -9.22 17.80 8.38
C LEU A 237 -9.99 18.86 9.17
N ILE A 238 -10.77 19.69 8.47
CA ILE A 238 -11.56 20.75 9.11
C ILE A 238 -12.52 20.13 10.12
N ARG A 239 -13.22 19.06 9.73
CA ARG A 239 -14.13 18.36 10.63
C ARG A 239 -13.40 17.74 11.82
N GLY A 240 -12.32 17.02 11.57
CA GLY A 240 -11.51 16.33 12.58
C GLY A 240 -10.98 17.28 13.64
N LEU A 241 -10.49 18.46 13.25
CA LEU A 241 -10.02 19.50 14.18
C LEU A 241 -11.13 20.08 15.06
N THR A 242 -12.39 20.07 14.61
CA THR A 242 -13.54 20.54 15.42
C THR A 242 -14.03 19.50 16.44
N LEU A 243 -13.58 18.24 16.35
CA LEU A 243 -13.99 17.18 17.27
C LEU A 243 -13.25 17.27 18.61
N LYS A 244 -13.94 16.87 19.69
CA LYS A 244 -13.36 16.83 21.04
C LYS A 244 -12.15 15.89 21.07
N GLY A 245 -11.06 16.31 21.69
CA GLY A 245 -9.87 15.45 21.87
C GLY A 245 -9.02 15.21 20.62
N SER A 246 -9.34 15.84 19.48
CA SER A 246 -8.56 15.71 18.24
C SER A 246 -7.10 16.12 18.38
N LEU A 247 -6.82 17.17 19.17
CA LEU A 247 -5.47 17.65 19.45
C LEU A 247 -4.61 16.63 20.22
N ASN A 248 -5.23 15.76 21.04
CA ASN A 248 -4.48 14.72 21.77
C ASN A 248 -3.88 13.70 20.79
N GLY A 249 -4.61 13.33 19.74
CA GLY A 249 -4.11 12.44 18.70
C GLY A 249 -2.99 13.08 17.88
N ILE A 250 -3.11 14.37 17.51
CA ILE A 250 -2.03 15.10 16.82
C ILE A 250 -0.78 15.20 17.70
N LYS A 251 -0.95 15.51 18.99
CA LYS A 251 0.17 15.57 19.94
C LYS A 251 0.86 14.21 20.05
N PHE A 252 0.10 13.13 20.09
CA PHE A 252 0.64 11.77 20.11
C PHE A 252 1.41 11.45 18.81
N LEU A 253 0.90 11.84 17.64
CA LEU A 253 1.60 11.68 16.35
C LEU A 253 2.96 12.39 16.31
N PHE A 254 3.06 13.60 16.88
CA PHE A 254 4.29 14.41 16.79
C PHE A 254 5.17 14.34 18.04
N THR A 255 4.87 13.49 19.01
CA THR A 255 5.76 13.25 20.16
C THR A 255 6.71 12.10 19.80
N PRO A 256 8.01 12.38 19.58
CA PRO A 256 8.94 11.34 19.11
C PRO A 256 9.47 10.50 20.28
N ASP A 257 9.38 9.17 20.16
CA ASP A 257 10.16 8.25 20.98
C ASP A 257 11.49 7.92 20.29
N LEU A 258 12.56 8.56 20.75
CA LEU A 258 13.89 8.39 20.15
C LEU A 258 14.49 7.01 20.41
N THR A 259 13.95 6.22 21.35
CA THR A 259 14.44 4.86 21.61
C THR A 259 14.12 3.91 20.46
N GLU A 260 13.03 4.16 19.73
CA GLU A 260 12.63 3.37 18.57
C GLU A 260 13.61 3.54 17.39
N LEU A 261 14.27 4.69 17.25
CA LEU A 261 15.25 4.93 16.18
C LEU A 261 16.47 4.00 16.23
N ALA A 262 16.76 3.42 17.40
CA ALA A 262 17.84 2.45 17.56
C ALA A 262 17.45 1.06 17.02
N LYS A 263 16.17 0.78 16.81
CA LYS A 263 15.71 -0.53 16.33
C LYS A 263 15.85 -0.64 14.81
N PRO A 264 16.41 -1.74 14.29
CA PRO A 264 16.57 -1.92 12.84
C PRO A 264 15.24 -2.09 12.11
N THR A 265 14.21 -2.62 12.79
CA THR A 265 12.86 -2.81 12.24
C THR A 265 12.22 -1.50 11.81
N THR A 266 12.45 -0.41 12.54
CA THR A 266 11.94 0.93 12.23
C THR A 266 12.47 1.45 10.89
N TRP A 267 13.76 1.25 10.61
CA TRP A 267 14.38 1.63 9.34
C TRP A 267 13.95 0.74 8.18
N LEU A 268 13.76 -0.56 8.45
CA LEU A 268 13.27 -1.53 7.47
C LEU A 268 11.86 -1.17 6.98
N ASP A 269 10.93 -0.92 7.91
CA ASP A 269 9.56 -0.59 7.56
C ASP A 269 9.43 0.78 6.90
N ALA A 270 10.27 1.75 7.32
CA ALA A 270 10.35 3.06 6.66
C ALA A 270 10.84 2.94 5.21
N GLY A 271 11.88 2.15 4.96
CA GLY A 271 12.40 1.90 3.61
C GLY A 271 11.38 1.17 2.75
N ALA A 272 10.80 0.08 3.26
CA ALA A 272 9.75 -0.65 2.57
C ALA A 272 8.57 0.27 2.18
N GLN A 273 8.13 1.14 3.09
CA GLN A 273 7.08 2.12 2.81
C GLN A 273 7.45 3.07 1.65
N VAL A 274 8.69 3.56 1.59
CA VAL A 274 9.18 4.39 0.47
C VAL A 274 9.10 3.61 -0.85
N PHE A 275 9.54 2.35 -0.87
CA PHE A 275 9.46 1.52 -2.09
C PHE A 275 8.04 1.25 -2.55
N TYR A 276 7.14 0.92 -1.61
CA TYR A 276 5.73 0.69 -1.93
C TYR A 276 5.06 1.93 -2.54
N SER A 277 5.53 3.14 -2.24
CA SER A 277 5.02 4.38 -2.84
C SER A 277 5.52 4.66 -4.26
N PHE A 278 6.69 4.15 -4.67
CA PHE A 278 7.30 4.52 -5.95
C PHE A 278 7.43 3.37 -6.95
N PHE A 279 7.07 2.14 -6.59
CA PHE A 279 7.29 1.00 -7.47
C PHE A 279 6.12 0.68 -8.39
N GLY A 280 6.42 0.48 -9.69
CA GLY A 280 5.51 -0.12 -10.68
C GLY A 280 4.97 0.88 -11.70
N GLY A 281 4.91 0.53 -12.98
CA GLY A 281 4.22 1.32 -14.03
C GLY A 281 4.82 2.69 -14.40
N LEU A 282 5.63 3.32 -13.55
CA LEU A 282 6.15 4.69 -13.72
C LEU A 282 7.10 4.84 -14.92
N ILE A 283 7.92 3.82 -15.19
CA ILE A 283 8.74 3.76 -16.42
C ILE A 283 7.84 3.83 -17.66
N SER A 284 6.72 3.09 -17.67
CA SER A 284 5.77 3.09 -18.78
C SER A 284 5.09 4.45 -18.95
N PHE A 285 4.64 5.08 -17.86
CA PHE A 285 4.06 6.43 -17.91
C PHE A 285 5.03 7.49 -18.44
N SER A 286 6.30 7.42 -18.02
CA SER A 286 7.34 8.34 -18.49
C SER A 286 7.69 8.13 -19.97
N SER A 287 7.58 6.89 -20.48
CA SER A 287 7.88 6.57 -21.88
C SER A 287 7.00 7.28 -22.91
N TYR A 288 5.83 7.78 -22.50
CA TYR A 288 4.87 8.51 -23.34
C TYR A 288 5.09 10.03 -23.38
N ASN A 289 5.98 10.59 -22.55
CA ASN A 289 6.31 12.04 -22.55
C ASN A 289 7.14 12.45 -23.77
N SER A 290 7.34 13.74 -24.04
CA SER A 290 8.31 14.17 -25.07
C SER A 290 9.76 13.84 -24.71
N VAL A 291 10.67 13.76 -25.69
CA VAL A 291 12.08 13.42 -25.43
C VAL A 291 12.74 14.51 -24.59
N HIS A 292 12.37 15.78 -24.85
CA HIS A 292 12.89 16.97 -24.18
C HIS A 292 12.05 17.41 -22.96
N ASN A 293 11.32 16.48 -22.35
CA ASN A 293 10.58 16.76 -21.11
C ASN A 293 11.51 16.76 -19.88
N ASN A 294 11.28 17.69 -18.93
CA ASN A 294 12.09 17.82 -17.73
C ASN A 294 11.75 16.75 -16.66
N CYS A 295 12.28 15.54 -16.83
CA CYS A 295 12.07 14.43 -15.90
C CYS A 295 12.70 14.64 -14.50
N GLU A 296 13.74 15.47 -14.37
CA GLU A 296 14.35 15.78 -13.06
C GLU A 296 13.38 16.57 -12.18
N GLN A 297 12.75 17.60 -12.74
CA GLN A 297 11.76 18.41 -12.03
C GLN A 297 10.51 17.59 -11.67
N ASP A 298 10.04 16.74 -12.58
CA ASP A 298 8.88 15.87 -12.35
C ASP A 298 9.10 14.94 -11.15
N ALA A 299 10.26 14.26 -11.11
CA ALA A 299 10.60 13.33 -10.04
C ALA A 299 10.63 14.03 -8.66
N VAL A 300 11.23 15.22 -8.59
CA VAL A 300 11.29 15.99 -7.34
C VAL A 300 9.91 16.46 -6.89
N ILE A 301 9.10 17.02 -7.79
CA ILE A 301 7.75 17.51 -7.47
C ILE A 301 6.86 16.36 -6.98
N ILE A 302 6.83 15.24 -7.71
CA ILE A 302 5.99 14.08 -7.35
C ILE A 302 6.40 13.50 -5.99
N SER A 303 7.71 13.41 -5.72
CA SER A 303 8.20 12.91 -4.43
C SER A 303 7.86 13.83 -3.26
N ILE A 304 7.96 15.15 -3.45
CA ILE A 304 7.57 16.13 -2.43
C ILE A 304 6.06 16.04 -2.17
N ILE A 305 5.23 15.98 -3.22
CA ILE A 305 3.79 15.81 -3.07
C ILE A 305 3.50 14.52 -2.31
N ASN A 306 4.10 13.39 -2.68
CA ASN A 306 3.87 12.12 -1.98
C ASN A 306 4.23 12.21 -0.48
N GLY A 307 5.41 12.74 -0.14
CA GLY A 307 5.84 12.90 1.25
C GLY A 307 4.93 13.84 2.05
N LEU A 308 4.53 14.98 1.48
CA LEU A 308 3.59 15.91 2.10
C LEU A 308 2.21 15.28 2.29
N THR A 309 1.73 14.53 1.29
CA THR A 309 0.43 13.86 1.34
C THR A 309 0.40 12.76 2.39
N ALA A 310 1.49 12.00 2.58
CA ALA A 310 1.59 11.00 3.64
C ALA A 310 1.49 11.63 5.05
N VAL A 311 2.21 12.72 5.31
CA VAL A 311 2.13 13.48 6.57
C VAL A 311 0.77 14.12 6.76
N TYR A 312 0.19 14.67 5.68
CA TYR A 312 -1.13 15.29 5.69
C TYR A 312 -2.23 14.28 6.01
N ALA A 313 -2.22 13.13 5.32
CA ALA A 313 -3.14 12.03 5.58
C ALA A 313 -2.99 11.54 7.03
N ALA A 314 -1.77 11.29 7.52
CA ALA A 314 -1.54 10.93 8.92
C ALA A 314 -2.12 11.96 9.89
N THR A 315 -1.95 13.25 9.63
CA THR A 315 -2.52 14.30 10.49
C THR A 315 -4.04 14.21 10.56
N VAL A 316 -4.72 14.06 9.42
CA VAL A 316 -6.18 13.85 9.37
C VAL A 316 -6.58 12.61 10.16
N ILE A 317 -5.87 11.51 9.94
CA ILE A 317 -6.18 10.23 10.57
C ILE A 317 -6.06 10.31 12.10
N TYR A 318 -5.00 10.92 12.60
CA TYR A 318 -4.77 11.05 14.03
C TYR A 318 -5.75 12.02 14.72
N THR A 319 -6.35 12.98 14.01
CA THR A 319 -7.44 13.79 14.58
C THR A 319 -8.65 12.92 14.96
N ILE A 320 -8.96 11.91 14.13
CA ILE A 320 -10.10 11.02 14.32
C ILE A 320 -9.78 9.94 15.37
N ILE A 321 -8.54 9.41 15.37
CA ILE A 321 -8.06 8.52 16.43
C ILE A 321 -8.12 9.23 17.79
N GLY A 322 -7.69 10.49 17.87
CA GLY A 322 -7.75 11.30 19.10
C GLY A 322 -9.19 11.50 19.61
N PHE A 323 -10.13 11.76 18.71
CA PHE A 323 -11.55 11.83 19.05
C PHE A 323 -12.08 10.49 19.59
N ARG A 324 -11.84 9.38 18.89
CA ARG A 324 -12.25 8.04 19.31
C ARG A 324 -11.67 7.66 20.68
N ALA A 325 -10.38 7.90 20.90
CA ALA A 325 -9.73 7.59 22.17
C ALA A 325 -10.31 8.41 23.33
N THR A 326 -10.65 9.68 23.08
CA THR A 326 -11.27 10.57 24.08
C THR A 326 -12.69 10.11 24.41
N GLU A 327 -13.48 9.73 23.40
CA GLU A 327 -14.82 9.15 23.62
C GLU A 327 -14.75 7.83 24.41
N ARG A 328 -13.80 6.95 24.13
CA ARG A 328 -13.59 5.71 24.89
C ARG A 328 -13.20 6.00 26.34
N PHE A 329 -12.31 6.97 26.54
CA PHE A 329 -11.91 7.42 27.87
C PHE A 329 -13.10 7.95 28.68
N ASP A 330 -13.90 8.83 28.08
CA ASP A 330 -15.08 9.43 28.74
C ASP A 330 -16.12 8.36 29.09
N ASN A 331 -16.38 7.39 28.19
CA ASN A 331 -17.31 6.28 28.44
C ASN A 331 -16.81 5.33 29.53
N CYS A 332 -15.50 5.02 29.55
CA CYS A 332 -14.87 4.19 30.58
C CYS A 332 -14.99 4.86 31.96
N LEU A 333 -14.65 6.14 32.04
CA LEU A 333 -14.70 6.91 33.29
C LEU A 333 -16.14 7.07 33.79
N SER A 334 -17.08 7.39 32.90
CA SER A 334 -18.51 7.49 33.24
C SER A 334 -19.07 6.16 33.76
N GLY A 335 -18.65 5.03 33.18
CA GLY A 335 -19.02 3.69 33.66
C GLY A 335 -18.52 3.41 35.08
N ASN A 336 -17.26 3.75 35.37
CA ASN A 336 -16.70 3.64 36.71
C ASN A 336 -17.42 4.56 37.72
N ILE A 337 -17.72 5.81 37.32
CA ILE A 337 -18.46 6.75 38.15
C ILE A 337 -19.84 6.18 38.47
N LEU A 338 -20.57 5.68 37.48
CA LEU A 338 -21.89 5.09 37.68
C LEU A 338 -21.85 3.87 38.60
N ALA A 339 -20.83 3.00 38.45
CA ALA A 339 -20.64 1.86 39.34
C ALA A 339 -20.43 2.31 40.80
N LEU A 340 -19.65 3.37 41.03
CA LEU A 340 -19.45 3.94 42.36
C LEU A 340 -20.72 4.61 42.92
N LEU A 341 -21.45 5.36 42.09
CA LEU A 341 -22.70 5.99 42.50
C LEU A 341 -23.72 4.94 42.96
N ASN A 342 -23.86 3.84 42.21
CA ASN A 342 -24.76 2.74 42.54
C ASN A 342 -24.29 1.93 43.76
N ALA A 343 -22.97 1.77 43.96
CA ALA A 343 -22.46 0.99 45.09
C ALA A 343 -22.55 1.73 46.43
N PHE A 344 -22.51 3.06 46.40
CA PHE A 344 -22.54 3.92 47.59
C PHE A 344 -23.83 4.74 47.71
N ASP A 345 -24.84 4.49 46.88
CA ASP A 345 -26.13 5.21 46.81
C ASP A 345 -25.97 6.75 46.82
N MET A 346 -25.02 7.25 46.03
CA MET A 346 -24.73 8.68 45.95
C MET A 346 -25.57 9.38 44.87
N ALA A 347 -25.88 10.65 45.08
CA ALA A 347 -26.62 11.44 44.09
C ALA A 347 -25.83 11.64 42.78
N GLU A 348 -26.54 11.66 41.65
CA GLU A 348 -25.96 11.99 40.34
C GLU A 348 -25.28 13.37 40.38
N GLY A 349 -24.07 13.46 39.82
CA GLY A 349 -23.26 14.69 39.82
C GLY A 349 -22.43 14.93 41.08
N SER A 350 -22.48 14.05 42.09
CA SER A 350 -21.60 14.12 43.28
C SER A 350 -20.13 13.83 42.95
N ILE A 351 -19.87 12.90 42.02
CA ILE A 351 -18.54 12.60 41.48
C ILE A 351 -18.43 13.24 40.09
N THR A 352 -17.37 14.00 39.87
CA THR A 352 -17.01 14.57 38.57
C THR A 352 -15.63 14.08 38.15
N ASP A 353 -15.34 14.14 36.84
CA ASP A 353 -14.08 13.67 36.25
C ASP A 353 -12.83 14.21 36.98
N ASN A 354 -12.86 15.49 37.37
CA ASN A 354 -11.76 16.18 38.05
C ASN A 354 -11.50 15.67 39.47
N HIS A 355 -12.53 15.18 40.16
CA HIS A 355 -12.44 14.72 41.54
C HIS A 355 -12.44 13.18 41.65
N TYR A 356 -12.61 12.46 40.56
CA TYR A 356 -12.70 11.00 40.53
C TYR A 356 -11.56 10.31 41.30
N ASN A 357 -10.30 10.62 40.97
CA ASN A 357 -9.14 9.99 41.61
C ASN A 357 -9.09 10.25 43.13
N GLN A 358 -9.45 11.47 43.56
CA GLN A 358 -9.47 11.83 44.98
C GLN A 358 -10.60 11.12 45.73
N VAL A 359 -11.77 10.99 45.11
CA VAL A 359 -12.92 10.30 45.69
C VAL A 359 -12.66 8.80 45.78
N VAL A 360 -12.11 8.18 44.74
CA VAL A 360 -11.72 6.76 44.76
C VAL A 360 -10.72 6.49 45.87
N GLN A 361 -9.70 7.35 46.01
CA GLN A 361 -8.73 7.21 47.09
C GLN A 361 -9.40 7.32 48.48
N ARG A 362 -10.27 8.31 48.68
CA ARG A 362 -11.01 8.49 49.93
C ARG A 362 -11.90 7.29 50.25
N LEU A 363 -12.64 6.78 49.27
CA LEU A 363 -13.53 5.62 49.44
C LEU A 363 -12.76 4.33 49.70
N ASN A 364 -11.57 4.18 49.12
CA ASN A 364 -10.69 3.05 49.38
C ASN A 364 -10.13 3.09 50.81
N GLU A 365 -9.85 4.28 51.34
CA GLU A 365 -9.42 4.47 52.73
C GLU A 365 -10.57 4.21 53.72
N THR A 366 -11.82 4.57 53.40
CA THR A 366 -12.97 4.41 54.30
C THR A 366 -13.65 3.04 54.20
N HIS A 367 -13.78 2.47 53.00
CA HIS A 367 -14.51 1.23 52.72
C HIS A 367 -13.76 0.34 51.69
N PRO A 368 -12.60 -0.22 52.06
CA PRO A 368 -11.79 -1.02 51.13
C PRO A 368 -12.50 -2.29 50.63
N GLU A 369 -13.34 -2.91 51.47
CA GLU A 369 -14.06 -4.14 51.13
C GLU A 369 -15.07 -3.93 50.00
N VAL A 370 -15.75 -2.78 49.97
CA VAL A 370 -16.73 -2.44 48.94
C VAL A 370 -16.02 -2.13 47.61
N ILE A 371 -14.90 -1.39 47.66
CA ILE A 371 -14.11 -1.08 46.46
C ILE A 371 -13.52 -2.34 45.83
N GLN A 372 -13.04 -3.30 46.62
CA GLN A 372 -12.55 -4.58 46.09
C GLN A 372 -13.65 -5.44 45.45
N GLY A 373 -14.91 -5.25 45.86
CA GLY A 373 -16.08 -5.91 45.25
C GLY A 373 -16.56 -5.27 43.94
N ILE A 374 -16.07 -4.08 43.59
CA ILE A 374 -16.44 -3.36 42.36
C ILE A 374 -15.32 -3.55 41.34
N ASP A 375 -15.67 -4.10 40.17
CA ASP A 375 -14.74 -4.23 39.05
C ASP A 375 -14.52 -2.87 38.34
N LEU A 376 -13.67 -2.02 38.91
CA LEU A 376 -13.30 -0.73 38.34
C LEU A 376 -12.31 -0.91 37.20
N LYS A 377 -12.66 -0.42 36.00
CA LYS A 377 -11.80 -0.51 34.82
C LYS A 377 -10.67 0.53 34.88
N THR A 378 -9.47 0.16 34.46
CA THR A 378 -8.36 1.11 34.31
C THR A 378 -8.53 1.94 33.04
N CYS A 379 -8.97 3.19 33.18
CA CYS A 379 -9.16 4.11 32.06
C CYS A 379 -7.91 4.97 31.86
N ASP A 380 -7.10 4.66 30.86
CA ASP A 380 -5.94 5.48 30.48
C ASP A 380 -6.01 5.90 29.00
N LEU A 381 -5.92 7.21 28.78
CA LEU A 381 -5.97 7.80 27.44
C LEU A 381 -4.78 7.36 26.58
N THR A 382 -3.58 7.21 27.16
CA THR A 382 -2.40 6.84 26.35
C THR A 382 -2.51 5.41 25.83
N THR A 383 -3.08 4.51 26.64
CA THR A 383 -3.42 3.15 26.24
C THR A 383 -4.41 3.16 25.06
N PHE A 384 -5.52 3.90 25.15
CA PHE A 384 -6.50 3.99 24.05
C PHE A 384 -5.94 4.66 22.77
N LEU A 385 -4.99 5.59 22.91
CA LEU A 385 -4.28 6.18 21.77
C LEU A 385 -3.27 5.21 21.15
N SER A 386 -2.76 4.24 21.91
CA SER A 386 -1.81 3.23 21.44
C SER A 386 -2.48 1.98 20.85
N GLU A 387 -3.79 1.80 21.06
CA GLU A 387 -4.61 0.74 20.46
C GLU A 387 -4.82 0.98 18.95
N GLY A 388 -3.73 0.82 18.21
CA GLY A 388 -3.71 0.85 16.75
C GLY A 388 -4.22 -0.44 16.15
N VAL A 389 -5.05 -0.32 15.11
CA VAL A 389 -5.45 -1.47 14.30
C VAL A 389 -4.66 -1.43 13.00
N GLU A 390 -3.99 -2.56 12.71
CA GLU A 390 -3.15 -2.74 11.54
C GLU A 390 -3.99 -2.92 10.26
N GLY A 391 -3.51 -2.35 9.15
CA GLY A 391 -4.05 -2.57 7.82
C GLY A 391 -5.53 -2.17 7.67
N THR A 392 -6.36 -3.14 7.27
CA THR A 392 -7.77 -2.95 6.91
C THR A 392 -8.63 -2.48 8.08
N GLY A 393 -8.28 -2.89 9.30
CA GLY A 393 -9.07 -2.53 10.48
C GLY A 393 -9.05 -1.04 10.82
N LEU A 394 -8.03 -0.28 10.37
CA LEU A 394 -8.06 1.17 10.54
C LEU A 394 -9.25 1.79 9.79
N ALA A 395 -9.44 1.45 8.51
CA ALA A 395 -10.54 2.00 7.73
C ALA A 395 -11.91 1.42 8.09
N PHE A 396 -12.00 0.10 8.32
CA PHE A 396 -13.30 -0.58 8.45
C PHE A 396 -13.82 -0.70 9.88
N ILE A 397 -12.97 -0.50 10.90
CA ILE A 397 -13.34 -0.56 12.32
C ILE A 397 -13.14 0.81 12.96
N VAL A 398 -11.91 1.35 12.97
CA VAL A 398 -11.59 2.58 13.72
C VAL A 398 -12.34 3.79 13.16
N PHE A 399 -12.34 3.94 11.83
CA PHE A 399 -12.99 5.07 11.17
C PHE A 399 -14.51 4.98 11.17
N THR A 400 -15.05 3.81 10.92
CA THR A 400 -16.50 3.57 10.91
C THR A 400 -17.08 3.79 12.30
N GLU A 401 -16.41 3.33 13.36
CA GLU A 401 -16.77 3.59 14.76
C GLU A 401 -16.85 5.10 15.03
N ALA A 402 -15.82 5.86 14.67
CA ALA A 402 -15.80 7.30 14.86
C ALA A 402 -16.90 8.01 14.05
N ILE A 403 -17.17 7.58 12.82
CA ILE A 403 -18.21 8.17 11.95
C ILE A 403 -19.60 8.00 12.56
N THR A 404 -19.92 6.87 13.21
CA THR A 404 -21.22 6.66 13.87
C THR A 404 -21.49 7.63 15.02
N LYS A 405 -20.45 8.25 15.58
CA LYS A 405 -20.54 9.24 16.66
C LYS A 405 -20.65 10.68 16.14
N MET A 406 -20.47 10.89 14.84
CA MET A 406 -20.61 12.21 14.22
C MET A 406 -22.06 12.47 13.79
N PRO A 407 -22.56 13.72 13.91
CA PRO A 407 -23.86 14.08 13.36
C PRO A 407 -23.86 13.91 11.84
N LEU A 408 -25.01 13.49 11.27
CA LEU A 408 -25.15 13.14 9.86
C LEU A 408 -24.17 12.03 9.42
N SER A 409 -24.06 10.97 10.21
CA SER A 409 -23.11 9.87 10.01
C SER A 409 -23.11 9.27 8.59
N PRO A 410 -24.28 9.08 7.91
CA PRO A 410 -24.31 8.56 6.54
C PRO A 410 -23.52 9.42 5.54
N LEU A 411 -23.57 10.75 5.66
CA LEU A 411 -22.85 11.67 4.77
C LEU A 411 -21.33 11.49 4.88
N TRP A 412 -20.82 11.44 6.11
CA TRP A 412 -19.39 11.23 6.36
C TRP A 412 -18.93 9.85 5.88
N SER A 413 -19.76 8.82 6.04
CA SER A 413 -19.48 7.48 5.52
C SER A 413 -19.34 7.46 4.00
N VAL A 414 -20.30 8.05 3.27
CA VAL A 414 -20.26 8.13 1.81
C VAL A 414 -19.00 8.86 1.32
N LEU A 415 -18.67 10.01 1.93
CA LEU A 415 -17.47 10.78 1.60
C LEU A 415 -16.18 9.99 1.88
N PHE A 416 -16.11 9.29 3.00
CA PHE A 416 -14.93 8.50 3.37
C PHE A 416 -14.70 7.35 2.39
N PHE A 417 -15.74 6.55 2.09
CA PHE A 417 -15.57 5.38 1.23
C PHE A 417 -15.41 5.76 -0.25
N ILE A 418 -16.00 6.84 -0.75
CA ILE A 418 -15.72 7.31 -2.12
C ILE A 418 -14.28 7.83 -2.25
N MET A 419 -13.72 8.47 -1.22
CA MET A 419 -12.32 8.87 -1.19
C MET A 419 -11.39 7.65 -1.25
N LEU A 420 -11.62 6.64 -0.41
CA LEU A 420 -10.84 5.40 -0.43
C LEU A 420 -10.96 4.68 -1.76
N PHE A 421 -12.16 4.66 -2.35
CA PHE A 421 -12.39 4.08 -3.67
C PHE A 421 -11.55 4.76 -4.74
N CYS A 422 -11.54 6.09 -4.78
CA CYS A 422 -10.73 6.86 -5.73
C CYS A 422 -9.21 6.63 -5.56
N LEU A 423 -8.71 6.58 -4.31
CA LEU A 423 -7.30 6.28 -4.02
C LEU A 423 -6.90 4.86 -4.40
N GLY A 424 -7.79 3.89 -4.18
CA GLY A 424 -7.56 2.52 -4.61
C GLY A 424 -7.50 2.41 -6.13
N LEU A 425 -8.47 3.03 -6.81
CA LEU A 425 -8.61 2.97 -8.26
C LEU A 425 -7.43 3.65 -8.99
N SER A 426 -6.91 4.78 -8.47
CA SER A 426 -5.77 5.47 -9.08
C SER A 426 -4.49 4.65 -9.05
N SER A 427 -4.18 3.95 -7.94
CA SER A 427 -3.03 3.04 -7.89
C SER A 427 -3.20 1.84 -8.82
N MET A 428 -4.42 1.30 -8.94
CA MET A 428 -4.70 0.16 -9.84
C MET A 428 -4.47 0.49 -11.32
N PHE A 429 -4.65 1.75 -11.73
CA PHE A 429 -4.37 2.16 -13.11
C PHE A 429 -2.90 1.92 -13.51
N GLY A 430 -1.94 2.30 -12.67
CA GLY A 430 -0.52 2.07 -12.96
C GLY A 430 -0.12 0.60 -12.89
N SER A 431 -0.71 -0.17 -11.96
CA SER A 431 -0.45 -1.60 -11.85
C SER A 431 -0.94 -2.39 -13.07
N ILE A 432 -2.16 -2.09 -13.55
CA ILE A 432 -2.71 -2.71 -14.76
C ILE A 432 -1.96 -2.26 -16.01
N GLU A 433 -1.60 -0.98 -16.15
CA GLU A 433 -0.79 -0.52 -17.29
C GLU A 433 0.57 -1.23 -17.32
N GLY A 434 1.18 -1.44 -16.15
CA GLY A 434 2.35 -2.27 -15.97
C GLY A 434 2.18 -3.67 -16.57
N ILE A 435 1.08 -4.36 -16.28
CA ILE A 435 0.79 -5.71 -16.80
C ILE A 435 0.42 -5.69 -18.29
N LEU A 436 -0.35 -4.69 -18.73
CA LEU A 436 -0.87 -4.60 -20.10
C LEU A 436 0.27 -4.41 -21.11
N VAL A 437 1.13 -3.40 -20.88
CA VAL A 437 2.31 -3.13 -21.71
C VAL A 437 3.21 -4.37 -21.74
N SER A 438 3.32 -5.02 -20.59
CA SER A 438 4.14 -6.20 -20.40
C SER A 438 3.73 -7.39 -21.27
N VAL A 439 2.44 -7.68 -21.30
CA VAL A 439 1.88 -8.77 -22.10
C VAL A 439 1.91 -8.46 -23.60
N GLN A 440 1.73 -7.19 -23.97
CA GLN A 440 1.85 -6.72 -25.35
C GLN A 440 3.29 -6.88 -25.89
N ASP A 441 4.30 -6.53 -25.09
CA ASP A 441 5.72 -6.67 -25.45
C ASP A 441 6.13 -8.15 -25.66
N LEU A 442 5.51 -9.09 -24.94
CA LEU A 442 5.76 -10.52 -25.08
C LEU A 442 5.16 -11.13 -26.35
N LYS A 443 4.33 -10.38 -27.10
CA LYS A 443 3.66 -10.83 -28.34
C LYS A 443 2.85 -12.13 -28.16
N VAL A 444 2.28 -12.33 -26.96
CA VAL A 444 1.47 -13.52 -26.62
C VAL A 444 0.18 -13.56 -27.42
N PHE A 445 -0.44 -12.39 -27.62
CA PHE A 445 -1.68 -12.27 -28.38
C PHE A 445 -1.41 -11.94 -29.86
N PRO A 446 -2.27 -12.43 -30.78
CA PRO A 446 -2.17 -12.05 -32.18
C PRO A 446 -2.41 -10.55 -32.36
N LYS A 447 -1.68 -9.92 -33.28
CA LYS A 447 -1.79 -8.48 -33.59
C LYS A 447 -3.18 -8.02 -34.05
N THR A 448 -4.07 -8.97 -34.39
CA THR A 448 -5.44 -8.70 -34.81
C THR A 448 -6.38 -8.43 -33.65
N LEU A 449 -6.01 -8.77 -32.41
CA LEU A 449 -6.86 -8.53 -31.25
C LEU A 449 -6.79 -7.04 -30.85
N PRO A 450 -7.93 -6.33 -30.72
CA PRO A 450 -7.92 -4.94 -30.27
C PRO A 450 -7.45 -4.82 -28.82
N LYS A 451 -6.87 -3.66 -28.46
CA LYS A 451 -6.33 -3.40 -27.11
C LYS A 451 -7.40 -3.59 -26.03
N GLU A 452 -8.64 -3.19 -26.32
CA GLU A 452 -9.78 -3.34 -25.43
C GLU A 452 -10.02 -4.82 -25.04
N ALA A 453 -9.90 -5.72 -26.01
CA ALA A 453 -10.08 -7.15 -25.76
C ALA A 453 -8.92 -7.74 -24.93
N ILE A 454 -7.68 -7.30 -25.17
CA ILE A 454 -6.51 -7.73 -24.36
C ILE A 454 -6.70 -7.32 -22.91
N THR A 455 -7.06 -6.06 -22.66
CA THR A 455 -7.33 -5.54 -21.31
C THR A 455 -8.46 -6.33 -20.65
N GLY A 456 -9.55 -6.61 -21.38
CA GLY A 456 -10.69 -7.38 -20.88
C GLY A 456 -10.32 -8.79 -20.45
N VAL A 457 -9.51 -9.50 -21.26
CA VAL A 457 -9.02 -10.86 -20.91
C VAL A 457 -8.14 -10.82 -19.66
N ILE A 458 -7.22 -9.85 -19.57
CA ILE A 458 -6.33 -9.73 -18.39
C ILE A 458 -7.15 -9.45 -17.13
N CYS A 459 -8.07 -8.50 -17.17
CA CYS A 459 -8.94 -8.19 -16.03
C CYS A 459 -9.83 -9.39 -15.64
N ALA A 460 -10.37 -10.13 -16.61
CA ALA A 460 -11.16 -11.32 -16.35
C ALA A 460 -10.33 -12.44 -15.69
N LEU A 461 -9.11 -12.69 -16.16
CA LEU A 461 -8.20 -13.66 -15.56
C LEU A 461 -7.81 -13.25 -14.13
N CYS A 462 -7.50 -11.98 -13.90
CA CYS A 462 -7.19 -11.49 -12.56
C CYS A 462 -8.41 -11.57 -11.62
N CYS A 463 -9.61 -11.30 -12.14
CA CYS A 463 -10.86 -11.46 -11.38
C CYS A 463 -11.07 -12.91 -10.92
N LEU A 464 -10.85 -13.89 -11.81
CA LEU A 464 -10.96 -15.32 -11.50
C LEU A 464 -9.93 -15.78 -10.47
N VAL A 465 -8.67 -15.35 -10.60
CA VAL A 465 -7.63 -15.68 -9.60
C VAL A 465 -7.93 -15.01 -8.25
N GLY A 466 -8.47 -13.79 -8.26
CA GLY A 466 -8.84 -13.04 -7.06
C GLY A 466 -10.00 -13.63 -6.26
N LEU A 467 -10.68 -14.69 -6.75
CA LEU A 467 -11.76 -15.37 -6.02
C LEU A 467 -11.29 -15.98 -4.69
N ILE A 468 -9.99 -16.28 -4.55
CA ILE A 468 -9.41 -16.76 -3.28
C ILE A 468 -9.63 -15.79 -2.13
N PHE A 469 -9.68 -14.48 -2.39
CA PHE A 469 -9.88 -13.46 -1.35
C PHE A 469 -11.37 -13.21 -1.03
N VAL A 470 -12.28 -13.82 -1.79
CA VAL A 470 -13.74 -13.74 -1.60
C VAL A 470 -14.25 -14.89 -0.70
N LEU A 471 -13.39 -15.86 -0.41
CA LEU A 471 -13.68 -16.92 0.56
C LEU A 471 -13.82 -16.34 1.98
N GLY A 472 -14.47 -17.09 2.89
CA GLY A 472 -14.57 -16.70 4.29
C GLY A 472 -13.19 -16.52 4.96
N SER A 473 -12.20 -17.36 4.61
CA SER A 473 -10.80 -17.18 5.04
C SER A 473 -10.01 -16.13 4.24
N GLY A 474 -10.66 -15.43 3.30
CA GLY A 474 -10.03 -14.52 2.35
C GLY A 474 -9.24 -13.37 2.98
N ASN A 475 -9.63 -12.90 4.16
CA ASN A 475 -8.89 -11.88 4.92
C ASN A 475 -7.50 -12.38 5.35
N TYR A 476 -7.38 -13.64 5.77
CA TYR A 476 -6.09 -14.22 6.15
C TYR A 476 -5.16 -14.39 4.94
N TRP A 477 -5.72 -14.78 3.79
CA TRP A 477 -5.01 -14.81 2.51
C TRP A 477 -4.54 -13.43 2.08
N LEU A 478 -5.38 -12.40 2.21
CA LEU A 478 -5.03 -11.04 1.85
C LEU A 478 -3.88 -10.52 2.73
N SER A 479 -3.95 -10.74 4.04
CA SER A 479 -2.87 -10.35 4.98
C SER A 479 -1.54 -11.04 4.65
N LEU A 480 -1.57 -12.32 4.27
CA LEU A 480 -0.40 -13.06 3.81
C LEU A 480 0.21 -12.44 2.54
N PHE A 481 -0.63 -12.15 1.54
CA PHE A 481 -0.21 -11.57 0.26
C PHE A 481 0.33 -10.14 0.43
N ASP A 482 -0.28 -9.32 1.26
CA ASP A 482 0.17 -7.93 1.49
C ASP A 482 1.53 -7.90 2.21
N THR A 483 1.71 -8.77 3.22
CA THR A 483 2.95 -8.80 4.01
C THR A 483 4.13 -9.35 3.21
N TYR A 484 3.94 -10.49 2.53
CA TYR A 484 5.03 -11.23 1.91
C TYR A 484 5.09 -11.13 0.38
N GLY A 485 3.96 -10.86 -0.27
CA GLY A 485 3.82 -11.03 -1.72
C GLY A 485 4.66 -10.06 -2.55
N ALA A 486 4.89 -8.85 -2.06
CA ALA A 486 5.66 -7.84 -2.79
C ALA A 486 6.95 -7.42 -2.07
N SER A 487 6.98 -7.30 -0.73
CA SER A 487 8.10 -6.74 0.04
C SER A 487 9.50 -7.19 -0.39
N ILE A 488 9.80 -8.50 -0.36
CA ILE A 488 11.15 -9.01 -0.69
C ILE A 488 11.45 -8.81 -2.18
N ALA A 489 10.49 -9.15 -3.03
CA ALA A 489 10.66 -9.12 -4.47
C ALA A 489 10.90 -7.69 -4.97
N LEU A 490 10.20 -6.70 -4.40
CA LEU A 490 10.38 -5.27 -4.66
C LEU A 490 11.81 -4.81 -4.38
N LEU A 491 12.35 -5.12 -3.19
CA LEU A 491 13.70 -4.74 -2.80
C LEU A 491 14.76 -5.35 -3.72
N VAL A 492 14.60 -6.63 -4.09
CA VAL A 492 15.51 -7.32 -5.01
C VAL A 492 15.46 -6.70 -6.41
N VAL A 493 14.27 -6.41 -6.93
CA VAL A 493 14.11 -5.76 -8.24
C VAL A 493 14.73 -4.37 -8.22
N ALA A 494 14.38 -3.51 -7.27
CA ALA A 494 14.91 -2.15 -7.20
C ALA A 494 16.45 -2.13 -7.10
N PHE A 495 17.04 -3.05 -6.31
CA PHE A 495 18.49 -3.22 -6.26
C PHE A 495 19.08 -3.57 -7.64
N CYS A 496 18.49 -4.56 -8.32
CA CYS A 496 18.94 -4.97 -9.65
C CYS A 496 18.78 -3.86 -10.71
N GLU A 497 17.73 -3.05 -10.64
CA GLU A 497 17.48 -1.94 -11.56
C GLU A 497 18.54 -0.85 -11.45
N MET A 498 18.88 -0.40 -10.24
CA MET A 498 19.95 0.58 -10.04
C MET A 498 21.30 0.04 -10.50
N ILE A 499 21.63 -1.21 -10.14
CA ILE A 499 22.90 -1.83 -10.57
C ILE A 499 22.96 -1.91 -12.10
N SER A 500 21.85 -2.24 -12.74
CA SER A 500 21.75 -2.34 -14.20
C SER A 500 21.99 -1.00 -14.89
N VAL A 501 21.39 0.09 -14.43
CA VAL A 501 21.59 1.41 -15.06
C VAL A 501 22.99 1.96 -14.76
N VAL A 502 23.45 1.85 -13.52
CA VAL A 502 24.70 2.50 -13.09
C VAL A 502 25.93 1.78 -13.61
N TYR A 503 25.96 0.44 -13.54
CA TYR A 503 27.15 -0.37 -13.82
C TYR A 503 27.12 -1.10 -15.17
N ILE A 504 25.95 -1.49 -15.69
CA ILE A 504 25.82 -2.20 -16.97
C ILE A 504 25.57 -1.22 -18.13
N TYR A 505 24.56 -0.38 -18.02
CA TYR A 505 24.31 0.69 -19.01
C TYR A 505 25.43 1.73 -18.96
N GLY A 506 25.81 2.11 -17.75
CA GLY A 506 26.97 2.96 -17.46
C GLY A 506 26.56 4.39 -17.15
N ILE A 507 26.88 4.82 -15.93
CA ILE A 507 26.52 6.13 -15.40
C ILE A 507 27.01 7.32 -16.23
N ASP A 508 28.17 7.23 -16.90
CA ASP A 508 28.68 8.32 -17.74
C ASP A 508 27.87 8.50 -19.02
N ARG A 509 27.34 7.39 -19.58
CA ARG A 509 26.42 7.41 -20.71
C ARG A 509 25.08 7.99 -20.28
N PHE A 510 24.54 7.51 -19.16
CA PHE A 510 23.31 8.02 -18.58
C PHE A 510 23.36 9.53 -18.30
N ASN A 511 24.48 10.05 -17.79
CA ASN A 511 24.68 11.50 -17.63
C ASN A 511 24.65 12.29 -18.95
N ASN A 512 25.10 11.69 -20.05
CA ASN A 512 25.04 12.32 -21.37
C ASN A 512 23.62 12.25 -21.95
N ASP A 513 22.90 11.16 -21.72
CA ASP A 513 21.49 11.04 -22.10
C ASP A 513 20.62 12.06 -21.35
N ILE A 514 20.83 12.25 -20.04
CA ILE A 514 20.15 13.30 -19.30
C ILE A 514 20.50 14.68 -19.85
N LYS A 515 21.79 14.96 -20.11
CA LYS A 515 22.20 16.23 -20.72
C LYS A 515 21.50 16.49 -22.05
N PHE A 516 21.27 15.46 -22.85
CA PHE A 516 20.53 15.56 -24.09
C PHE A 516 19.04 15.89 -23.85
N MET A 517 18.38 15.24 -22.88
CA MET A 517 16.94 15.44 -22.60
C MET A 517 16.61 16.76 -21.88
N ILE A 518 17.42 17.19 -20.90
CA ILE A 518 17.12 18.37 -20.05
C ILE A 518 18.08 19.55 -20.27
N GLY A 519 19.12 19.39 -21.10
CA GLY A 519 20.09 20.43 -21.44
C GLY A 519 21.29 20.57 -20.48
N HIS A 520 21.23 20.02 -19.27
CA HIS A 520 22.33 20.04 -18.31
C HIS A 520 22.65 18.67 -17.72
N ARG A 521 23.86 18.51 -17.17
CA ARG A 521 24.24 17.26 -16.49
C ARG A 521 23.67 17.22 -15.07
N PRO A 522 23.42 16.03 -14.51
CA PRO A 522 23.05 15.89 -13.11
C PRO A 522 24.11 16.44 -12.15
N ASN A 523 23.64 17.05 -11.07
CA ASN A 523 24.45 17.56 -9.96
C ASN A 523 25.23 16.45 -9.23
N PHE A 524 26.15 16.85 -8.35
CA PHE A 524 26.96 15.91 -7.56
C PHE A 524 26.10 14.99 -6.69
N PHE A 525 25.01 15.51 -6.11
CA PHE A 525 24.05 14.74 -5.31
C PHE A 525 23.56 13.50 -6.07
N TRP A 526 22.97 13.67 -7.26
CA TRP A 526 22.47 12.57 -8.09
C TRP A 526 23.55 11.52 -8.40
N LYS A 527 24.75 11.98 -8.74
CA LYS A 527 25.88 11.09 -9.05
C LYS A 527 26.34 10.29 -7.84
N ALA A 528 26.37 10.90 -6.65
CA ALA A 528 26.72 10.22 -5.41
C ALA A 528 25.63 9.22 -4.99
N SER A 529 24.36 9.64 -5.09
CA SER A 529 23.19 8.82 -4.76
C SER A 529 23.14 7.56 -5.61
N TRP A 530 23.17 7.69 -6.94
CA TRP A 530 23.11 6.53 -7.83
C TRP A 530 24.34 5.61 -7.76
N ARG A 531 25.54 6.16 -7.58
CA ARG A 531 26.77 5.34 -7.59
C ARG A 531 26.98 4.55 -6.31
N VAL A 532 26.69 5.16 -5.16
CA VAL A 532 27.11 4.62 -3.86
C VAL A 532 25.97 4.60 -2.84
N ILE A 533 25.32 5.74 -2.60
CA ILE A 533 24.44 5.88 -1.42
C ILE A 533 23.20 4.99 -1.55
N SER A 534 22.41 5.14 -2.61
CA SER A 534 21.16 4.39 -2.77
C SER A 534 21.42 2.88 -2.89
N PRO A 535 22.34 2.39 -3.76
CA PRO A 535 22.63 0.95 -3.83
C PRO A 535 23.09 0.34 -2.50
N LEU A 536 23.87 1.08 -1.71
CA LEU A 536 24.31 0.63 -0.39
C LEU A 536 23.13 0.54 0.60
N ILE A 537 22.27 1.56 0.64
CA ILE A 537 21.08 1.59 1.51
C ILE A 537 20.16 0.42 1.15
N VAL A 538 19.82 0.25 -0.12
CA VAL A 538 18.92 -0.84 -0.57
C VAL A 538 19.50 -2.21 -0.24
N PHE A 539 20.82 -2.37 -0.40
CA PHE A 539 21.51 -3.61 -0.03
C PHE A 539 21.43 -3.87 1.48
N LEU A 540 21.66 -2.84 2.32
CA LEU A 540 21.55 -2.97 3.77
C LEU A 540 20.11 -3.32 4.20
N ILE A 541 19.11 -2.63 3.65
CA ILE A 541 17.69 -2.92 3.90
C ILE A 541 17.37 -4.36 3.51
N LEU A 542 17.80 -4.81 2.32
CA LEU A 542 17.59 -6.19 1.88
C LEU A 542 18.21 -7.22 2.83
N VAL A 543 19.45 -7.00 3.28
CA VAL A 543 20.13 -7.91 4.22
C VAL A 543 19.41 -7.94 5.57
N PHE A 544 19.10 -6.78 6.14
CA PHE A 544 18.41 -6.70 7.42
C PHE A 544 17.00 -7.30 7.33
N TYR A 545 16.29 -7.08 6.23
CA TYR A 545 14.96 -7.64 6.02
C TYR A 545 15.01 -9.18 6.01
N LEU A 546 15.96 -9.76 5.29
CA LEU A 546 16.16 -11.21 5.25
C LEU A 546 16.53 -11.77 6.63
N VAL A 547 17.42 -11.10 7.37
CA VAL A 547 17.82 -11.54 8.72
C VAL A 547 16.65 -11.52 9.70
N THR A 548 15.88 -10.43 9.72
CA THR A 548 14.72 -10.29 10.60
C THR A 548 13.65 -11.32 10.24
N LYS A 549 13.32 -11.48 8.95
CA LYS A 549 12.27 -12.42 8.51
C LYS A 549 12.61 -13.89 8.68
N VAL A 550 13.88 -14.27 8.60
CA VAL A 550 14.29 -15.66 8.90
C VAL A 550 14.21 -15.95 10.41
N SER A 551 14.32 -14.93 11.25
CA SER A 551 14.32 -15.08 12.72
C SER A 551 12.92 -15.02 13.33
N GLU A 552 11.96 -14.39 12.66
CA GLU A 552 10.58 -14.24 13.12
C GLU A 552 9.74 -15.52 12.91
N LYS A 553 8.87 -15.83 13.87
CA LYS A 553 7.84 -16.87 13.69
C LYS A 553 6.67 -16.30 12.88
N LEU A 554 6.19 -17.06 11.91
CA LEU A 554 5.03 -16.69 11.09
C LEU A 554 3.73 -16.81 11.89
N LEU A 555 3.17 -15.67 12.31
CA LEU A 555 1.95 -15.57 13.10
C LEU A 555 0.87 -14.80 12.32
N TYR A 556 -0.40 -15.12 12.59
CA TYR A 556 -1.55 -14.36 12.11
C TYR A 556 -2.58 -14.16 13.21
N LYS A 557 -3.39 -13.11 13.07
CA LYS A 557 -4.47 -12.75 14.01
C LYS A 557 -5.78 -13.36 13.51
N ALA A 558 -6.43 -14.18 14.33
CA ALA A 558 -7.67 -14.89 14.01
C ALA A 558 -8.84 -14.39 14.85
N TRP A 559 -10.02 -14.36 14.24
CA TRP A 559 -11.28 -14.04 14.94
C TRP A 559 -11.93 -15.33 15.43
N ASP A 560 -11.85 -15.57 16.74
CA ASP A 560 -12.37 -16.76 17.39
C ASP A 560 -13.38 -16.37 18.50
N PRO A 561 -14.69 -16.57 18.29
CA PRO A 561 -15.72 -16.17 19.25
C PRO A 561 -15.75 -17.04 20.51
N GLU A 562 -15.17 -18.24 20.45
CA GLU A 562 -15.15 -19.22 21.55
C GLU A 562 -13.97 -18.98 22.52
N LEU A 563 -13.06 -18.06 22.18
CA LEU A 563 -11.92 -17.73 23.03
C LEU A 563 -12.36 -17.17 24.40
N GLU A 564 -11.73 -17.67 25.47
CA GLU A 564 -11.97 -17.19 26.84
C GLU A 564 -11.73 -15.68 27.00
N LYS A 565 -10.72 -15.13 26.30
CA LYS A 565 -10.32 -13.72 26.32
C LYS A 565 -10.91 -12.87 25.18
N PHE A 566 -11.94 -13.34 24.48
CA PHE A 566 -12.65 -12.53 23.48
C PHE A 566 -13.10 -11.19 24.10
N PRO A 567 -12.89 -10.04 23.41
CA PRO A 567 -12.75 -9.85 21.96
C PRO A 567 -11.32 -9.73 21.42
N THR A 568 -10.29 -10.06 22.19
CA THR A 568 -8.90 -9.99 21.68
C THR A 568 -8.68 -11.03 20.58
N LEU A 569 -8.15 -10.60 19.43
CA LEU A 569 -7.81 -11.51 18.34
C LEU A 569 -6.77 -12.56 18.80
N GLU A 570 -7.03 -13.82 18.49
CA GLU A 570 -6.12 -14.90 18.83
C GLU A 570 -4.92 -14.92 17.88
N VAL A 571 -3.71 -15.02 18.42
CA VAL A 571 -2.49 -15.09 17.60
C VAL A 571 -2.16 -16.56 17.34
N LYS A 572 -2.42 -17.02 16.11
CA LYS A 572 -2.20 -18.41 15.66
C LYS A 572 -0.94 -18.52 14.78
N LEU A 573 -0.34 -19.70 14.75
CA LEU A 573 0.79 -20.02 13.87
C LEU A 573 0.28 -20.38 12.47
N TYR A 574 0.94 -19.87 11.43
CA TYR A 574 0.63 -20.30 10.07
C TYR A 574 0.98 -21.79 9.87
N PRO A 575 0.13 -22.56 9.14
CA PRO A 575 0.43 -23.93 8.76
C PRO A 575 1.71 -24.06 7.91
N HIS A 576 2.37 -25.23 7.98
CA HIS A 576 3.64 -25.45 7.27
C HIS A 576 3.56 -25.36 5.74
N TRP A 577 2.40 -25.60 5.14
CA TRP A 577 2.22 -25.48 3.68
C TRP A 577 2.26 -24.02 3.20
N ILE A 578 2.04 -23.04 4.08
CA ILE A 578 2.10 -21.60 3.75
C ILE A 578 3.51 -21.18 3.33
N TYR A 579 4.56 -21.82 3.85
CA TYR A 579 5.94 -21.54 3.42
C TYR A 579 6.14 -21.76 1.91
N VAL A 580 5.44 -22.74 1.33
CA VAL A 580 5.47 -22.99 -0.13
C VAL A 580 4.80 -21.84 -0.87
N ILE A 581 3.68 -21.33 -0.36
CA ILE A 581 2.99 -20.16 -0.94
C ILE A 581 3.86 -18.91 -0.86
N ILE A 582 4.48 -18.64 0.29
CA ILE A 582 5.42 -17.51 0.43
C ILE A 582 6.58 -17.63 -0.56
N PHE A 583 7.13 -18.84 -0.74
CA PHE A 583 8.18 -19.07 -1.73
C PHE A 583 7.71 -18.84 -3.18
N ILE A 584 6.47 -19.20 -3.50
CA ILE A 584 5.87 -18.91 -4.81
C ILE A 584 5.71 -17.41 -5.02
N LEU A 585 5.20 -16.69 -4.02
CA LEU A 585 4.90 -15.26 -4.13
C LEU A 585 6.16 -14.38 -4.13
N ALA A 586 7.10 -14.64 -3.22
CA ALA A 586 8.29 -13.80 -3.06
C ALA A 586 9.54 -14.43 -3.70
N GLY A 587 9.71 -15.75 -3.57
CA GLY A 587 10.91 -16.45 -4.02
C GLY A 587 11.01 -16.55 -5.54
N ILE A 588 9.93 -16.94 -6.24
CA ILE A 588 9.95 -17.07 -7.71
C ILE A 588 10.29 -15.75 -8.40
N PRO A 589 9.66 -14.60 -8.07
CA PRO A 589 10.03 -13.31 -8.67
C PRO A 589 11.50 -12.95 -8.43
N SER A 590 12.00 -13.11 -7.20
CA SER A 590 13.41 -12.81 -6.88
C SER A 590 14.39 -13.73 -7.62
N LEU A 591 14.08 -15.01 -7.74
CA LEU A 591 14.93 -16.00 -8.42
C LEU A 591 14.81 -15.95 -9.95
N ALA A 592 13.76 -15.33 -10.51
CA ALA A 592 13.60 -15.15 -11.94
C ALA A 592 14.76 -14.33 -12.55
N ILE A 593 15.32 -13.38 -11.79
CA ILE A 593 16.45 -12.55 -12.21
C ILE A 593 17.71 -13.39 -12.50
N PRO A 594 18.31 -14.11 -11.52
CA PRO A 594 19.48 -14.93 -11.77
C PRO A 594 19.17 -16.10 -12.73
N PHE A 595 17.98 -16.71 -12.65
CA PHE A 595 17.62 -17.83 -13.52
C PHE A 595 17.59 -17.42 -15.00
N ALA A 596 16.96 -16.29 -15.33
CA ALA A 596 16.92 -15.79 -16.71
C ALA A 596 18.34 -15.46 -17.23
N ALA A 597 19.20 -14.90 -16.38
CA ALA A 597 20.59 -14.61 -16.73
C ALA A 597 21.38 -15.89 -17.05
N ILE A 598 21.28 -16.92 -16.20
CA ILE A 598 21.93 -18.23 -16.41
C ILE A 598 21.39 -18.90 -17.68
N TRP A 599 20.06 -18.91 -17.86
CA TRP A 599 19.41 -19.51 -19.02
C TRP A 599 19.90 -18.90 -20.34
N LYS A 600 19.93 -17.56 -20.42
CA LYS A 600 20.46 -16.85 -21.59
C LYS A 600 21.95 -17.12 -21.79
N CYS A 601 22.71 -17.32 -20.72
CA CYS A 601 24.14 -17.62 -20.81
C CYS A 601 24.38 -18.99 -21.44
N LEU A 602 23.60 -19.98 -20.99
CA LEU A 602 23.60 -21.34 -21.56
C LEU A 602 23.14 -21.34 -23.02
N GLN A 603 22.11 -20.57 -23.39
CA GLN A 603 21.68 -20.42 -24.78
C GLN A 603 22.78 -19.84 -25.67
N LYS A 604 23.49 -18.81 -25.21
CA LYS A 604 24.61 -18.21 -25.95
C LYS A 604 25.76 -19.22 -26.14
N LYS A 605 26.08 -19.99 -25.09
CA LYS A 605 27.11 -21.05 -25.16
C LYS A 605 26.71 -22.15 -26.15
N ARG A 606 25.46 -22.60 -26.14
CA ARG A 606 24.92 -23.57 -27.12
C ARG A 606 24.98 -23.06 -28.56
N ARG A 607 24.54 -21.82 -28.81
CA ARG A 607 24.64 -21.21 -30.15
C ARG A 607 26.09 -21.10 -30.63
N LYS A 608 27.01 -20.72 -29.74
CA LYS A 608 28.43 -20.66 -30.08
C LYS A 608 28.94 -22.07 -30.46
N ASN A 609 28.64 -23.09 -29.67
CA ASN A 609 29.03 -24.47 -29.98
C ASN A 609 28.44 -24.97 -31.31
N GLN A 610 27.17 -24.69 -31.61
CA GLN A 610 26.56 -25.03 -32.90
C GLN A 610 27.24 -24.34 -34.09
N ILE A 611 27.61 -23.05 -33.97
CA ILE A 611 28.34 -22.33 -35.02
C ILE A 611 29.75 -22.91 -35.20
N TYR A 612 30.41 -23.31 -34.11
CA TYR A 612 31.70 -24.00 -34.21
C TYR A 612 31.56 -25.36 -34.90
N GLU A 613 30.54 -26.16 -34.59
CA GLU A 613 30.29 -27.43 -35.28
C GLU A 613 29.96 -27.22 -36.77
N LEU A 614 29.17 -26.21 -37.12
CA LEU A 614 28.84 -25.84 -38.51
C LEU A 614 30.03 -25.30 -39.32
N ASN A 615 31.08 -24.79 -38.68
CA ASN A 615 32.31 -24.31 -39.33
C ASN A 615 33.41 -25.38 -39.41
N ILE A 616 33.20 -26.56 -38.80
CA ILE A 616 34.13 -27.70 -38.83
C ILE A 616 33.75 -28.69 -39.97
N TYR A 617 32.51 -28.63 -40.47
CA TYR A 617 32.07 -29.25 -41.72
C TYR A 617 32.11 -28.24 -42.85
#